data_AF-A0A7Y2C5S8-F1
#
_entry.id   AF-A0A7Y2C5S8-F1
#
_cell.length_a   1.000
_cell.length_b   1.000
_cell.length_c   1.000
_cell.angle_alpha   90.00
_cell.angle_beta   90.00
_cell.angle_gamma   90.00
#
_symmetry.space_group_name_H-M   'P 1'
#
loop_
_entity.id
_entity.type
_entity.pdbx_description
1 polymer ?
#
loop_
_entity_poly.entity_id
_entity_poly.type
_entity_poly.pdbx_seq_one_letter_code
_entity_poly.pdbx_strand_id
1 'polypeptide(L)'
;TIVVDHHLKDFDSWFDTFKANPPPAFGEWRVARGIDDPNRVHVIGVIDESEVNAVKEHLDSEQMRNVFAAVTEGSTQPLEFTWFEDV
;
A
#
# COMPACT_ATOMS: atom_id res chain seq x y z
N THR A 1 -8.63 -9.46 -3.09
CA THR A 1 -7.52 -8.54 -3.44
C THR A 1 -7.66 -7.23 -2.70
N ILE A 2 -6.57 -6.62 -2.25
CA ILE A 2 -6.55 -5.26 -1.70
C ILE A 2 -5.82 -4.31 -2.65
N VAL A 3 -6.33 -3.10 -2.81
CA VAL A 3 -5.65 -2.01 -3.51
C VAL A 3 -5.56 -0.81 -2.57
N VAL A 4 -4.37 -0.21 -2.51
CA VAL A 4 -4.14 1.04 -1.80
C VAL A 4 -3.79 2.11 -2.82
N ASP A 5 -4.64 3.14 -2.87
CA ASP A 5 -4.49 4.27 -3.79
C ASP A 5 -3.64 5.37 -3.16
N HIS A 6 -2.58 5.75 -3.87
CA HIS A 6 -1.68 6.85 -3.53
C HIS A 6 -1.68 7.91 -4.63
N HIS A 7 -1.80 9.17 -4.24
CA HIS A 7 -1.50 10.31 -5.10
C HIS A 7 -0.37 11.12 -4.46
N LEU A 8 0.84 10.99 -5.00
CA LEU A 8 2.09 11.36 -4.35
C LEU A 8 2.55 12.77 -4.72
N LYS A 9 3.36 13.38 -3.84
CA LYS A 9 4.11 14.60 -4.18
C LYS A 9 5.30 14.28 -5.07
N ASP A 10 6.00 13.19 -4.75
CA ASP A 10 7.20 12.71 -5.44
C ASP A 10 7.27 11.18 -5.32
N PHE A 11 7.29 10.49 -6.47
CA PHE A 11 7.33 9.03 -6.50
C PHE A 11 8.64 8.45 -5.96
N ASP A 12 9.79 9.03 -6.31
CA ASP A 12 11.09 8.41 -6.02
C ASP A 12 11.38 8.39 -4.51
N SER A 13 11.15 9.52 -3.83
CA SER A 13 11.24 9.64 -2.36
C SER A 13 10.29 8.69 -1.64
N TRP A 14 9.06 8.58 -2.14
CA TRP A 14 8.08 7.64 -1.61
C TRP A 14 8.53 6.19 -1.78
N PHE A 15 9.04 5.85 -2.97
CA PHE A 15 9.43 4.47 -3.28
C PHE A 15 10.66 4.02 -2.50
N ASP A 16 11.59 4.92 -2.19
CA ASP A 16 12.69 4.64 -1.28
C ASP A 16 12.21 4.32 0.14
N THR A 17 11.24 5.09 0.64
CA THR A 17 10.61 4.84 1.95
C THR A 17 9.85 3.50 1.97
N PHE A 18 9.13 3.19 0.89
CA PHE A 18 8.40 1.94 0.72
C PHE A 18 9.35 0.73 0.67
N LYS A 19 10.45 0.79 -0.09
CA LYS A 19 11.44 -0.30 -0.14
C LYS A 19 12.12 -0.56 1.21
N ALA A 20 12.29 0.47 2.04
CA ALA A 20 12.82 0.32 3.39
C ALA A 20 11.82 -0.35 4.36
N ASN A 21 10.53 -0.35 4.02
CA ASN A 21 9.43 -0.92 4.81
C ASN A 21 8.55 -1.81 3.92
N PRO A 22 9.08 -2.95 3.45
CA PRO A 22 8.38 -3.77 2.47
C PRO A 22 7.06 -4.31 3.04
N PRO A 23 6.09 -4.66 2.15
CA PRO A 23 4.89 -5.37 2.54
C PRO A 23 5.18 -6.68 3.30
N PRO A 24 4.19 -7.22 4.03
CA PRO A 24 4.35 -8.50 4.72
C PRO A 24 4.69 -9.63 3.75
N ALA A 25 5.35 -10.68 4.27
CA ALA A 25 5.83 -11.81 3.48
C ALA A 25 4.72 -12.76 2.97
N PHE A 26 3.49 -12.61 3.46
CA PHE A 26 2.31 -13.32 2.99
C PHE A 26 1.57 -12.52 1.91
N GLY A 27 0.83 -13.22 1.07
CA GLY A 27 0.25 -12.66 -0.16
C GLY A 27 1.29 -12.26 -1.22
N GLU A 28 0.80 -11.91 -2.40
CA GLU A 28 1.61 -11.31 -3.46
C GLU A 28 1.40 -9.81 -3.52
N TRP A 29 2.48 -9.04 -3.37
CA TRP A 29 2.43 -7.59 -3.38
C TRP A 29 3.09 -7.00 -4.62
N ARG A 30 2.45 -6.01 -5.22
CA ARG A 30 2.93 -5.31 -6.42
C ARG A 30 2.71 -3.81 -6.28
N VAL A 31 3.63 -3.03 -6.84
CA VAL A 31 3.49 -1.58 -6.98
C VAL A 31 3.21 -1.28 -8.45
N ALA A 32 2.05 -0.70 -8.73
CA ALA A 32 1.67 -0.26 -10.06
C ALA A 32 1.74 1.27 -10.11
N ARG A 33 2.54 1.80 -11.04
CA ARG A 33 2.70 3.25 -11.27
C ARG A 33 1.88 3.67 -12.48
N GLY A 34 1.20 4.81 -12.38
CA GLY A 34 0.47 5.40 -13.50
C GLY A 34 1.41 5.76 -14.65
N ILE A 35 0.99 5.44 -15.87
CA ILE A 35 1.71 5.83 -17.10
C ILE A 35 1.46 7.31 -17.41
N ASP A 36 0.21 7.75 -17.28
CA ASP A 36 -0.19 9.14 -17.56
C ASP A 36 0.09 10.09 -16.38
N ASP A 37 0.03 9.55 -15.16
CA ASP A 37 0.40 10.24 -13.94
C ASP A 37 1.41 9.40 -13.15
N PRO A 38 2.71 9.71 -13.26
CA PRO A 38 3.76 8.99 -12.56
C PRO A 38 3.72 9.13 -11.04
N ASN A 39 2.95 10.08 -10.50
CA ASN A 39 2.75 10.25 -9.07
C ASN A 39 1.49 9.54 -8.55
N ARG A 40 0.70 8.94 -9.44
CA ARG A 40 -0.37 8.03 -9.05
C ARG A 40 0.18 6.61 -8.92
N VAL A 41 0.06 6.03 -7.73
CA VAL A 41 0.56 4.70 -7.42
C VAL A 41 -0.53 3.86 -6.79
N HIS A 42 -0.59 2.59 -7.16
CA HIS A 42 -1.43 1.60 -6.52
C HIS A 42 -0.53 0.53 -5.90
N VAL A 43 -0.68 0.28 -4.61
CA VAL A 43 -0.11 -0.90 -3.96
C VAL A 43 -1.18 -1.99 -3.99
N ILE A 44 -0.88 -3.10 -4.66
CA ILE A 44 -1.83 -4.18 -4.91
C ILE A 44 -1.37 -5.41 -4.13
N GLY A 45 -2.23 -5.93 -3.27
CA GLY A 45 -2.03 -7.20 -2.56
C GLY A 45 -3.03 -8.25 -3.02
N VAL A 46 -2.54 -9.35 -3.58
CA VAL A 46 -3.33 -10.56 -3.79
C VAL A 46 -3.14 -11.44 -2.56
N ILE A 47 -4.23 -11.62 -1.81
CA ILE A 47 -4.22 -12.22 -0.49
C ILE A 47 -5.16 -13.42 -0.57
N ASP A 48 -4.66 -14.60 -0.18
CA ASP A 48 -5.50 -15.78 0.00
C ASP A 48 -6.47 -15.59 1.17
N GLU A 49 -7.68 -16.15 1.07
CA GLU A 49 -8.71 -16.01 2.11
C GLU A 49 -8.20 -16.44 3.50
N SER A 50 -7.35 -17.47 3.55
CA SER A 50 -6.73 -17.96 4.79
C SER A 50 -5.79 -16.95 5.46
N GLU A 51 -5.33 -15.92 4.74
CA GLU A 51 -4.33 -14.96 5.21
C GLU A 51 -4.92 -13.58 5.55
N VAL A 52 -6.22 -13.36 5.28
CA VAL A 52 -6.90 -12.06 5.48
C VAL A 52 -6.76 -11.54 6.91
N ASN A 53 -6.87 -12.41 7.92
CA ASN A 53 -6.74 -11.99 9.31
C ASN A 53 -5.31 -11.55 9.64
N ALA A 54 -4.29 -12.26 9.13
CA ALA A 54 -2.89 -11.89 9.31
C ALA A 54 -2.58 -10.54 8.66
N VAL A 55 -3.17 -10.25 7.49
CA VAL A 55 -3.07 -8.94 6.85
C VAL A 55 -3.65 -7.85 7.75
N LYS A 56 -4.88 -8.03 8.25
CA LYS A 56 -5.54 -7.03 9.11
C LYS A 56 -4.72 -6.75 10.36
N GLU A 57 -4.24 -7.79 11.04
CA GLU A 57 -3.37 -7.65 12.22
C GLU A 57 -2.07 -6.91 11.89
N HIS A 58 -1.46 -7.20 10.74
CA HIS A 58 -0.26 -6.51 10.30
C HIS A 58 -0.52 -5.03 10.03
N LEU A 59 -1.61 -4.69 9.32
CA LEU A 59 -1.99 -3.31 9.04
C LEU A 59 -2.33 -2.51 10.31
N ASP A 60 -2.87 -3.16 11.34
CA ASP A 60 -3.19 -2.54 12.63
C ASP A 60 -1.98 -2.38 13.56
N SER A 61 -0.82 -2.95 13.21
CA SER A 61 0.39 -2.90 14.02
C SER A 61 0.94 -1.47 14.20
N GLU A 62 1.61 -1.20 15.34
CA GLU A 62 2.25 0.10 15.59
C GLU A 62 3.30 0.45 14.53
N GLN A 63 4.02 -0.56 14.03
CA GLN A 63 4.97 -0.38 12.94
C GLN A 63 4.26 0.16 11.69
N MET A 64 3.16 -0.45 11.28
CA MET A 64 2.43 -0.02 10.09
C MET A 64 1.75 1.32 10.27
N ARG A 65 1.31 1.67 11.48
CA ARG A 65 0.83 3.04 11.77
C ARG A 65 1.89 4.11 11.53
N ASN A 66 3.13 3.85 11.93
CA ASN A 66 4.25 4.76 11.70
C ASN A 66 4.60 4.87 10.21
N VAL A 67 4.58 3.74 9.50
CA VAL A 67 4.75 3.70 8.04
C VAL A 67 3.65 4.52 7.37
N PHE A 68 2.37 4.27 7.70
CA PHE A 68 1.25 5.03 7.14
C PHE A 68 1.33 6.52 7.41
N ALA A 69 1.78 6.95 8.58
CA ALA A 69 1.99 8.37 8.88
C ALA A 69 3.02 9.01 7.92
N ALA A 70 4.17 8.36 7.72
CA ALA A 70 5.21 8.83 6.80
C ALA A 70 4.72 8.84 5.34
N VAL A 71 3.97 7.81 4.96
CA VAL A 71 3.46 7.65 3.59
C VAL A 71 2.35 8.66 3.28
N THR A 72 1.52 8.99 4.28
CA THR A 72 0.47 10.02 4.19
C THR A 72 1.09 11.41 4.03
N GLU A 73 2.18 11.72 4.71
CA GLU A 73 2.89 13.00 4.54
C GLU A 73 3.41 13.20 3.10
N GLY A 74 3.87 12.12 2.47
CA GLY A 74 4.29 12.09 1.06
C GLY A 74 3.14 12.17 0.05
N SER A 75 1.89 12.03 0.52
CA SER A 75 0.70 12.06 -0.32
C SER A 75 0.09 13.46 -0.39
N THR A 76 -0.59 13.76 -1.49
CA THR A 76 -1.34 15.00 -1.73
C THR A 76 -2.84 14.82 -1.48
N GLN A 77 -3.28 13.58 -1.28
CA GLN A 77 -4.64 13.18 -0.95
C GLN A 77 -4.60 12.11 0.14
N PRO A 78 -5.69 11.92 0.90
CA PRO A 78 -5.81 10.79 1.81
C PRO A 78 -5.64 9.46 1.05
N LEU A 79 -5.02 8.50 1.73
CA LEU A 79 -4.90 7.12 1.25
C LEU A 79 -6.29 6.46 1.25
N GLU A 80 -6.59 5.71 0.20
CA GLU A 80 -7.79 4.89 0.13
C GLU A 80 -7.41 3.41 0.06
N PHE A 81 -8.12 2.58 0.84
CA PHE A 81 -7.96 1.13 0.85
C PHE A 81 -9.24 0.51 0.30
N THR A 82 -9.12 -0.21 -0.82
CA THR A 82 -10.24 -0.91 -1.44
C THR A 82 -10.03 -2.40 -1.33
N TRP A 83 -11.01 -3.08 -0.73
CA TRP A 83 -11.09 -4.54 -0.72
C TRP A 83 -11.97 -5.02 -1.88
N PHE A 84 -11.43 -5.91 -2.71
CA PHE A 84 -12.14 -6.59 -3.77
C PHE A 84 -12.54 -7.98 -3.29
N GLU A 85 -13.84 -8.24 -3.34
CA GLU A 85 -14.44 -9.56 -3.16
C GLU A 85 -14.44 -10.30 -4.51
N ASP A 86 -14.28 -11.61 -4.46
CA ASP A 86 -14.42 -12.46 -5.63
C ASP A 86 -15.92 -12.56 -6.01
N VAL A 87 -16.21 -12.59 -7.31
CA VAL A 87 -17.55 -12.70 -7.90
C VAL A 87 -17.74 -14.01 -8.65
#